data_AF-A0A365T6T3-F1
#
_entry.id   AF-A0A365T6T3-F1
#
_cell.length_a   1.000
_cell.length_b   1.000
_cell.length_c   1.000
_cell.angle_alpha   90.00
_cell.angle_beta   90.00
_cell.angle_gamma   90.00
#
_symmetry.space_group_name_H-M   'P 1'
#
loop_
_entity.id
_entity.type
_entity.pdbx_description
1 polymer ?
#
loop_
_entity_poly.entity_id
_entity_poly.type
_entity_poly.pdbx_seq_one_letter_code
_entity_poly.pdbx_strand_id
1 'polypeptide(L)'
;MTTTVTVVEVVDGDTIDVRLDNGTKETVRIIGIDTPETSDNVEAERRAEWEGIEDLTYLGRWGDRASEFAKAELKDTTVELHQDPNEPNRGSYGRLLRYVRYDPSGGSDTSTVYNQRAISKGYARVYDSGFTKHDKYLASELSARQARRHVWKRSDPSKVPETRDSSVDLVFVPQTASIHTESGTVNTDRVPVFASASATQKLQNGTTYDGDIPLVAVDSDARLAVIGGPLVAEQYEEAEGFPTDTSRYGNFPFLTNLISSLTDRSGRIIVDGGHGQFDADYALACEDMAYYLRFLEGQDIILQQRNSLTIEEVANASALVVSVPATPFTDEEISVLQSFVNDGGAVVLLGHGTKEMPSKARANLNNIIEQLGSDLRLNGDRIVDNESNLNDDACLPATANFNDSFDLFGPVTPEKSAESPLKITNIEAASSKTDEEYDEAVSFKNTSNRQLDISGWTVTDDSGKRFEFPDGTILPAGTIVQIRTRGRQNKVEFYWNRSQNVWNNDGDSVYVHDETGDLVTKRSY
;
A
#
# COMPACT_ATOMS: atom_id res chain seq x y z
N MET A 1 -28.90 22.33 -3.52
CA MET A 1 -29.34 23.74 -3.49
C MET A 1 -28.16 24.64 -3.85
N THR A 2 -28.42 25.78 -4.50
CA THR A 2 -27.38 26.78 -4.85
C THR A 2 -27.63 28.04 -4.05
N THR A 3 -26.57 28.63 -3.49
CA THR A 3 -26.66 29.87 -2.71
C THR A 3 -25.50 30.79 -3.06
N THR A 4 -25.81 32.03 -3.42
CA THR A 4 -24.80 33.07 -3.66
C THR A 4 -24.43 33.74 -2.33
N VAL A 5 -23.14 33.90 -2.07
CA VAL A 5 -22.61 34.41 -0.80
C VAL A 5 -21.36 35.25 -1.05
N THR A 6 -20.97 36.07 -0.08
CA THR A 6 -19.67 36.75 -0.09
C THR A 6 -18.69 36.02 0.81
N VAL A 7 -17.49 35.74 0.31
CA VAL A 7 -16.38 35.22 1.12
C VAL A 7 -15.84 36.35 1.98
N VAL A 8 -15.87 36.16 3.30
CA VAL A 8 -15.43 37.18 4.27
C VAL A 8 -14.06 36.87 4.87
N GLU A 9 -13.67 35.60 4.83
CA GLU A 9 -12.36 35.13 5.29
C GLU A 9 -11.98 33.86 4.55
N VAL A 10 -10.68 33.71 4.29
CA VAL A 10 -10.08 32.47 3.80
C VAL A 10 -9.23 31.97 4.94
N VAL A 11 -9.66 30.86 5.56
CA VAL A 11 -9.02 30.27 6.73
C VAL A 11 -7.70 29.62 6.29
N ASP A 12 -7.78 28.79 5.25
CA ASP A 12 -6.65 28.10 4.62
C ASP A 12 -6.97 27.76 3.15
N GLY A 13 -6.26 26.78 2.57
CA GLY A 13 -6.37 26.39 1.17
C GLY A 13 -7.71 25.72 0.78
N ASP A 14 -8.43 25.16 1.76
CA ASP A 14 -9.66 24.38 1.55
C ASP A 14 -10.84 24.77 2.47
N THR A 15 -10.66 25.78 3.31
CA THR A 15 -11.67 26.26 4.24
C THR A 15 -11.85 27.78 4.13
N ILE A 16 -13.11 28.21 4.01
CA ILE A 16 -13.49 29.63 3.91
C ILE A 16 -14.66 29.95 4.83
N ASP A 17 -14.73 31.19 5.32
CA ASP A 17 -15.94 31.72 5.94
C ASP A 17 -16.69 32.61 4.96
N VAL A 18 -18.01 32.44 4.93
CA VAL A 18 -18.92 33.17 4.05
C VAL A 18 -19.96 33.92 4.86
N ARG A 19 -20.53 34.97 4.27
CA ARG A 19 -21.71 35.67 4.77
C ARG A 19 -22.90 35.40 3.87
N LEU A 20 -23.95 34.84 4.44
CA LEU A 20 -25.24 34.62 3.78
C LEU A 20 -26.04 35.93 3.67
N ASP A 21 -27.06 35.96 2.80
CA ASP A 21 -27.93 37.13 2.58
C ASP A 21 -28.62 37.63 3.85
N ASN A 22 -28.90 36.74 4.80
CA ASN A 22 -29.51 37.09 6.10
C ASN A 22 -28.48 37.65 7.11
N GLY A 23 -27.22 37.83 6.71
CA GLY A 23 -26.12 38.34 7.53
C GLY A 23 -25.40 37.28 8.38
N THR A 24 -25.87 36.03 8.40
CA THR A 24 -25.24 34.93 9.14
C THR A 24 -23.88 34.59 8.55
N LYS A 25 -22.90 34.33 9.41
CA LYS A 25 -21.60 33.79 9.01
C LYS A 25 -21.62 32.26 9.10
N GLU A 26 -21.04 31.60 8.11
CA GLU A 26 -20.92 30.15 8.05
C GLU A 26 -19.53 29.75 7.58
N THR A 27 -18.96 28.70 8.15
CA THR A 27 -17.71 28.09 7.69
C THR A 27 -18.02 26.99 6.68
N VAL A 28 -17.27 26.99 5.59
CA VAL A 28 -17.39 26.06 4.46
C VAL A 28 -16.10 25.26 4.32
N ARG A 29 -16.19 23.93 4.39
CA ARG A 29 -15.15 23.01 3.91
C ARG A 29 -15.40 22.74 2.43
N ILE A 30 -14.39 22.99 1.61
CA ILE A 30 -14.45 22.86 0.16
C ILE A 30 -14.33 21.37 -0.19
N ILE A 31 -15.40 20.80 -0.74
CA ILE A 31 -15.51 19.34 -0.96
C ILE A 31 -14.46 18.81 -1.95
N GLY A 32 -13.95 17.62 -1.70
CA GLY A 32 -13.09 16.84 -2.59
C GLY A 32 -11.68 17.38 -2.75
N ILE A 33 -11.26 18.33 -1.92
CA ILE A 33 -9.88 18.80 -1.87
C ILE A 33 -9.36 18.77 -0.44
N ASP A 34 -8.08 18.47 -0.32
CA ASP A 34 -7.32 18.61 0.90
C ASP A 34 -5.98 19.27 0.55
N THR A 35 -5.68 20.37 1.25
CA THR A 35 -4.42 21.10 1.06
C THR A 35 -3.42 20.71 2.13
N PRO A 36 -2.10 20.72 1.86
CA PRO A 36 -1.14 20.41 2.91
C PRO A 36 -1.36 21.33 4.11
N GLU A 37 -1.11 20.82 5.30
CA GLU A 37 -1.14 21.65 6.50
C GLU A 37 -0.12 22.79 6.38
N THR A 38 -0.45 23.94 6.96
CA THR A 38 0.43 25.12 6.92
C THR A 38 1.71 24.90 7.74
N SER A 39 2.72 25.75 7.55
CA SER A 39 3.98 25.62 8.31
C SER A 39 3.77 25.68 9.83
N ASP A 40 2.75 26.40 10.29
CA ASP A 40 2.41 26.54 11.71
C ASP A 40 1.68 25.31 12.28
N ASN A 41 1.10 24.47 11.42
CA ASN A 41 0.34 23.26 11.80
C ASN A 41 0.95 21.97 11.26
N VAL A 42 2.19 22.01 10.77
CA VAL A 42 2.84 20.88 10.06
C VAL A 42 2.93 19.59 10.88
N GLU A 43 2.84 19.67 12.20
CA GLU A 43 2.81 18.48 13.09
C GLU A 43 1.51 17.68 12.96
N ALA A 44 0.43 18.28 12.46
CA ALA A 44 -0.84 17.59 12.17
C ALA A 44 -0.87 16.94 10.78
N GLU A 45 0.13 17.20 9.94
CA GLU A 45 0.19 16.67 8.57
C GLU A 45 0.41 15.16 8.59
N ARG A 46 -0.37 14.44 7.78
CA ARG A 46 -0.20 13.01 7.58
C ARG A 46 0.61 12.76 6.32
N ARG A 47 1.90 12.43 6.49
CA ARG A 47 2.79 12.09 5.36
C ARG A 47 2.17 11.02 4.45
N ALA A 48 1.44 10.07 5.04
CA ALA A 48 0.89 8.90 4.37
C ALA A 48 -0.07 9.28 3.23
N GLU A 49 -0.74 10.42 3.33
CA GLU A 49 -1.72 10.91 2.35
C GLU A 49 -1.08 11.60 1.12
N TRP A 50 0.23 11.86 1.17
CA TRP A 50 0.96 12.55 0.10
C TRP A 50 1.89 11.60 -0.65
N GLU A 51 1.40 11.05 -1.77
CA GLU A 51 2.12 10.00 -2.50
C GLU A 51 3.53 10.43 -2.95
N GLY A 52 4.54 9.70 -2.48
CA GLY A 52 5.95 9.96 -2.77
C GLY A 52 6.52 11.26 -2.20
N ILE A 53 5.92 11.90 -1.19
CA ILE A 53 6.44 13.11 -0.55
C ILE A 53 6.68 12.89 0.95
N GLU A 54 7.96 12.79 1.34
CA GLU A 54 8.35 12.49 2.73
C GLU A 54 8.70 13.72 3.59
N ASP A 55 8.90 14.89 2.96
CA ASP A 55 9.40 16.11 3.63
C ASP A 55 8.23 16.96 4.16
N LEU A 56 7.90 16.81 5.43
CA LEU A 56 6.83 17.57 6.10
C LEU A 56 7.08 19.09 6.05
N THR A 57 8.34 19.55 6.17
CA THR A 57 8.63 21.00 6.06
C THR A 57 8.35 21.52 4.64
N TYR A 58 8.52 20.68 3.63
CA TYR A 58 8.11 21.00 2.27
C TYR A 58 6.59 21.06 2.11
N LEU A 59 5.84 20.14 2.71
CA LEU A 59 4.38 20.18 2.75
C LEU A 59 3.88 21.45 3.46
N GLY A 60 4.42 21.77 4.64
CA GLY A 60 4.14 23.02 5.38
C GLY A 60 4.21 24.30 4.52
N ARG A 61 5.32 24.46 3.78
CA ARG A 61 5.48 25.60 2.85
C ARG A 61 4.51 25.58 1.69
N TRP A 62 4.01 24.42 1.29
CA TRP A 62 2.99 24.31 0.26
C TRP A 62 1.58 24.53 0.80
N GLY A 63 1.31 24.21 2.07
CA GLY A 63 0.10 24.63 2.78
C GLY A 63 -0.02 26.16 2.84
N ASP A 64 1.08 26.85 3.16
CA ASP A 64 1.11 28.33 3.13
C ASP A 64 0.80 28.86 1.71
N ARG A 65 1.38 28.24 0.67
CA ARG A 65 1.15 28.63 -0.73
C ARG A 65 -0.26 28.31 -1.21
N ALA A 66 -0.86 27.21 -0.75
CA ALA A 66 -2.24 26.86 -1.05
C ALA A 66 -3.20 27.88 -0.42
N SER A 67 -2.91 28.31 0.81
CA SER A 67 -3.66 29.38 1.50
C SER A 67 -3.55 30.72 0.77
N GLU A 68 -2.36 31.12 0.31
CA GLU A 68 -2.20 32.34 -0.50
C GLU A 68 -2.89 32.24 -1.86
N PHE A 69 -2.90 31.05 -2.47
CA PHE A 69 -3.67 30.80 -3.69
C PHE A 69 -5.18 30.96 -3.46
N ALA A 70 -5.71 30.39 -2.38
CA ALA A 70 -7.11 30.52 -1.97
C ALA A 70 -7.49 32.00 -1.74
N LYS A 71 -6.65 32.74 -1.00
CA LYS A 71 -6.85 34.18 -0.76
C LYS A 71 -6.88 34.97 -2.06
N ALA A 72 -5.98 34.69 -3.00
CA ALA A 72 -5.91 35.39 -4.26
C ALA A 72 -7.13 35.12 -5.17
N GLU A 73 -7.73 33.94 -5.09
CA GLU A 73 -8.86 33.55 -5.94
C GLU A 73 -10.22 33.87 -5.28
N LEU A 74 -10.35 33.82 -3.95
CA LEU A 74 -11.65 33.83 -3.26
C LEU A 74 -11.88 35.00 -2.30
N LYS A 75 -10.83 35.64 -1.77
CA LYS A 75 -11.03 36.67 -0.73
C LYS A 75 -11.82 37.87 -1.27
N ASP A 76 -12.81 38.32 -0.48
CA ASP A 76 -13.69 39.44 -0.82
C ASP A 76 -14.46 39.26 -2.15
N THR A 77 -14.58 38.01 -2.63
CA THR A 77 -15.32 37.67 -3.85
C THR A 77 -16.75 37.19 -3.53
N THR A 78 -17.64 37.36 -4.50
CA THR A 78 -18.96 36.72 -4.49
C THR A 78 -18.86 35.35 -5.16
N VAL A 79 -19.32 34.32 -4.47
CA VAL A 79 -19.26 32.93 -4.94
C VAL A 79 -20.63 32.27 -4.89
N GLU A 80 -20.81 31.23 -5.68
CA GLU A 80 -21.94 30.30 -5.57
C GLU A 80 -21.49 29.03 -4.85
N LEU A 81 -22.21 28.70 -3.79
CA LEU A 81 -22.07 27.45 -3.07
C LEU A 81 -23.05 26.42 -3.62
N HIS A 82 -22.52 25.25 -3.98
CA HIS A 82 -23.32 24.12 -4.47
C HIS A 82 -23.11 22.92 -3.56
N GLN A 83 -24.21 22.33 -3.07
CA GLN A 83 -24.16 21.08 -2.30
C GLN A 83 -23.96 19.88 -3.25
N ASP A 84 -23.14 18.93 -2.82
CA ASP A 84 -23.05 17.61 -3.45
C ASP A 84 -24.22 16.71 -2.98
N PRO A 85 -24.90 15.97 -3.88
CA PRO A 85 -26.04 15.15 -3.49
C PRO A 85 -25.67 13.89 -2.69
N ASN A 86 -24.41 13.44 -2.76
CA ASN A 86 -23.92 12.28 -2.01
C ASN A 86 -23.37 12.66 -0.64
N GLU A 87 -23.09 13.93 -0.40
CA GLU A 87 -22.52 14.42 0.87
C GLU A 87 -23.62 14.97 1.81
N PRO A 88 -23.45 14.82 3.12
CA PRO A 88 -24.32 15.49 4.08
C PRO A 88 -24.22 17.01 3.94
N ASN A 89 -25.22 17.73 4.46
CA ASN A 89 -25.19 19.19 4.39
C ASN A 89 -23.99 19.79 5.14
N ARG A 90 -23.56 19.13 6.22
CA ARG A 90 -22.45 19.50 7.08
C ARG A 90 -21.63 18.27 7.43
N GLY A 91 -20.32 18.44 7.55
CA GLY A 91 -19.42 17.41 8.07
C GLY A 91 -19.43 17.34 9.60
N SER A 92 -18.67 16.42 10.17
CA SER A 92 -18.63 16.11 11.62
C SER A 92 -18.28 17.30 12.52
N TYR A 93 -17.54 18.27 12.00
CA TYR A 93 -17.19 19.53 12.70
C TYR A 93 -18.24 20.64 12.54
N GLY A 94 -19.41 20.34 11.96
CA GLY A 94 -20.49 21.32 11.74
C GLY A 94 -20.25 22.30 10.59
N ARG A 95 -19.16 22.17 9.82
CA ARG A 95 -18.85 22.99 8.63
C ARG A 95 -19.78 22.62 7.47
N LEU A 96 -20.21 23.60 6.68
CA LEU A 96 -20.93 23.33 5.42
C LEU A 96 -20.01 22.63 4.43
N LEU A 97 -20.50 21.59 3.76
CA LEU A 97 -19.76 20.90 2.70
C LEU A 97 -20.21 21.45 1.35
N ARG A 98 -19.35 22.16 0.60
CA ARG A 98 -19.75 22.80 -0.68
C ARG A 98 -18.68 22.72 -1.77
N TYR A 99 -19.16 22.70 -3.02
CA TYR A 99 -18.40 23.21 -4.16
C TYR A 99 -18.48 24.72 -4.21
N VAL A 100 -17.36 25.37 -4.53
CA VAL A 100 -17.25 26.82 -4.64
C VAL A 100 -17.06 27.22 -6.09
N ARG A 101 -18.02 27.96 -6.63
CA ARG A 101 -18.00 28.48 -8.01
C ARG A 101 -17.88 30.00 -8.01
N TYR A 102 -17.02 30.56 -8.86
CA TYR A 102 -16.69 31.99 -8.82
C TYR A 102 -16.20 32.47 -10.19
N ASP A 103 -16.14 33.79 -10.35
CA ASP A 103 -15.54 34.46 -11.50
C ASP A 103 -14.16 34.99 -11.13
N PRO A 104 -13.06 34.45 -11.68
CA PRO A 104 -11.71 34.90 -11.35
C PRO A 104 -11.40 36.33 -11.82
N SER A 105 -12.25 36.92 -12.68
CA SER A 105 -12.14 38.33 -13.10
C SER A 105 -12.96 39.29 -12.23
N GLY A 106 -13.75 38.78 -11.28
CA GLY A 106 -14.67 39.57 -10.45
C GLY A 106 -15.98 39.95 -11.15
N GLY A 107 -16.27 39.36 -12.31
CA GLY A 107 -17.55 39.49 -13.01
C GLY A 107 -18.64 38.55 -12.47
N SER A 108 -19.55 38.14 -13.34
CA SER A 108 -20.68 37.26 -13.00
C SER A 108 -20.58 35.85 -13.60
N ASP A 109 -19.48 35.49 -14.27
CA ASP A 109 -19.29 34.17 -14.86
C ASP A 109 -18.71 33.18 -13.83
N THR A 110 -19.60 32.48 -13.14
CA THR A 110 -19.26 31.46 -12.13
C THR A 110 -18.95 30.08 -12.73
N SER A 111 -18.46 30.03 -13.97
CA SER A 111 -18.05 28.77 -14.61
C SER A 111 -16.82 28.11 -13.98
N THR A 112 -15.99 28.89 -13.27
CA THR A 112 -14.80 28.34 -12.58
C THR A 112 -15.20 27.66 -11.28
N VAL A 113 -14.78 26.41 -11.10
CA VAL A 113 -14.94 25.65 -9.85
C VAL A 113 -13.60 25.66 -9.11
N TYR A 114 -13.53 26.31 -7.95
CA TYR A 114 -12.28 26.46 -7.19
C TYR A 114 -11.67 25.10 -6.81
N ASN A 115 -12.50 24.17 -6.35
CA ASN A 115 -12.09 22.81 -5.93
C ASN A 115 -11.19 22.14 -7.00
N GLN A 116 -11.72 21.96 -8.23
CA GLN A 116 -10.96 21.35 -9.32
C GLN A 116 -9.75 22.20 -9.75
N ARG A 117 -9.84 23.53 -9.62
CA ARG A 117 -8.76 24.45 -9.98
C ARG A 117 -7.57 24.32 -9.03
N ALA A 118 -7.80 24.16 -7.73
CA ALA A 118 -6.76 23.94 -6.74
C ALA A 118 -5.98 22.64 -7.03
N ILE A 119 -6.71 21.53 -7.28
CA ILE A 119 -6.13 20.23 -7.66
C ILE A 119 -5.32 20.33 -8.96
N SER A 120 -5.92 20.84 -10.04
CA SER A 120 -5.26 20.88 -11.37
C SER A 120 -4.02 21.80 -11.43
N LYS A 121 -3.89 22.74 -10.48
CA LYS A 121 -2.69 23.55 -10.30
C LYS A 121 -1.67 22.90 -9.36
N GLY A 122 -2.01 21.83 -8.65
CA GLY A 122 -1.13 21.14 -7.70
C GLY A 122 -0.99 21.86 -6.36
N TYR A 123 -2.06 22.51 -5.89
CA TYR A 123 -2.14 23.08 -4.54
C TYR A 123 -2.85 22.17 -3.53
N ALA A 124 -3.60 21.17 -4.02
CA ALA A 124 -4.38 20.25 -3.21
C ALA A 124 -4.26 18.83 -3.78
N ARG A 125 -4.41 17.83 -2.92
CA ARG A 125 -4.79 16.46 -3.28
C ARG A 125 -6.31 16.32 -3.29
N VAL A 126 -6.80 15.24 -3.85
CA VAL A 126 -8.16 14.75 -3.63
C VAL A 126 -8.16 13.97 -2.32
N TYR A 127 -9.12 14.26 -1.45
CA TYR A 127 -9.45 13.32 -0.38
C TYR A 127 -10.54 12.37 -0.88
N ASP A 128 -10.42 11.11 -0.51
CA ASP A 128 -11.23 10.02 -1.05
C ASP A 128 -12.55 9.91 -0.26
N SER A 129 -13.67 10.34 -0.85
CA SER A 129 -15.03 10.12 -0.31
C SER A 129 -16.05 9.86 -1.41
N GLY A 130 -17.31 9.61 -1.05
CA GLY A 130 -18.41 9.29 -1.97
C GLY A 130 -18.91 10.44 -2.86
N PHE A 131 -18.27 11.61 -2.85
CA PHE A 131 -18.75 12.79 -3.59
C PHE A 131 -18.83 12.57 -5.12
N THR A 132 -19.81 13.20 -5.77
CA THR A 132 -20.14 12.92 -7.19
C THR A 132 -19.06 13.29 -8.21
N LYS A 133 -18.07 14.11 -7.84
CA LYS A 133 -17.00 14.57 -8.74
C LYS A 133 -15.66 13.89 -8.50
N HIS A 134 -15.62 12.87 -7.64
CA HIS A 134 -14.41 12.18 -7.21
C HIS A 134 -13.50 11.80 -8.38
N ASP A 135 -13.97 10.96 -9.30
CA ASP A 135 -13.12 10.42 -10.36
C ASP A 135 -12.62 11.50 -11.32
N LYS A 136 -13.41 12.57 -11.52
CA LYS A 136 -13.01 13.76 -12.30
C LYS A 136 -11.91 14.55 -11.59
N TYR A 137 -11.98 14.66 -10.28
CA TYR A 137 -11.00 15.38 -9.47
C TYR A 137 -9.70 14.57 -9.41
N LEU A 138 -9.81 13.25 -9.22
CA LEU A 138 -8.68 12.34 -9.23
C LEU A 138 -7.95 12.36 -10.59
N ALA A 139 -8.68 12.36 -11.71
CA ALA A 139 -8.06 12.55 -13.03
C ALA A 139 -7.31 13.89 -13.15
N SER A 140 -7.79 14.94 -12.49
CA SER A 140 -7.11 16.24 -12.47
C SER A 140 -5.84 16.20 -11.61
N GLU A 141 -5.86 15.46 -10.51
CA GLU A 141 -4.70 15.26 -9.64
C GLU A 141 -3.62 14.44 -10.34
N LEU A 142 -3.99 13.29 -10.93
CA LEU A 142 -3.07 12.43 -11.68
C LEU A 142 -2.37 13.22 -12.80
N SER A 143 -3.10 14.10 -13.50
CA SER A 143 -2.51 15.01 -14.49
C SER A 143 -1.54 16.04 -13.87
N ALA A 144 -1.89 16.61 -12.71
CA ALA A 144 -1.02 17.55 -11.99
C ALA A 144 0.28 16.87 -11.47
N ARG A 145 0.15 15.63 -11.00
CA ARG A 145 1.25 14.76 -10.55
C ARG A 145 2.19 14.41 -11.68
N GLN A 146 1.65 13.91 -12.80
CA GLN A 146 2.42 13.60 -14.00
C GLN A 146 3.18 14.83 -14.53
N ALA A 147 2.53 16.01 -14.50
CA ALA A 147 3.15 17.26 -14.91
C ALA A 147 4.05 17.90 -13.83
N ARG A 148 4.25 17.24 -12.68
CA ARG A 148 5.04 17.71 -11.53
C ARG A 148 4.70 19.16 -11.14
N ARG A 149 3.39 19.48 -11.10
CA ARG A 149 2.92 20.81 -10.78
C ARG A 149 3.02 21.06 -9.28
N HIS A 150 3.61 22.19 -8.92
CA HIS A 150 3.59 22.72 -7.55
C HIS A 150 3.97 21.70 -6.47
N VAL A 151 3.08 21.32 -5.54
CA VAL A 151 3.41 20.39 -4.45
C VAL A 151 4.01 19.08 -4.98
N TRP A 152 3.50 18.62 -6.13
CA TRP A 152 3.95 17.39 -6.80
C TRP A 152 5.36 17.47 -7.40
N LYS A 153 6.05 18.61 -7.37
CA LYS A 153 7.45 18.74 -7.84
C LYS A 153 8.42 17.82 -7.12
N ARG A 154 8.12 17.41 -5.89
CA ARG A 154 8.96 16.50 -5.09
C ARG A 154 8.38 15.10 -4.92
N SER A 155 7.21 14.81 -5.50
CA SER A 155 6.65 13.45 -5.50
C SER A 155 7.59 12.52 -6.26
N ASP A 156 7.99 11.45 -5.59
CA ASP A 156 8.82 10.35 -6.10
C ASP A 156 8.47 9.04 -5.36
N PRO A 157 7.37 8.35 -5.74
CA PRO A 157 6.95 7.12 -5.08
C PRO A 157 8.04 6.03 -5.06
N SER A 158 8.90 5.98 -6.09
CA SER A 158 10.01 5.00 -6.17
C SER A 158 11.11 5.17 -5.11
N LYS A 159 11.04 6.22 -4.30
CA LYS A 159 11.97 6.49 -3.18
C LYS A 159 11.32 6.29 -1.82
N VAL A 160 10.06 5.88 -1.78
CA VAL A 160 9.38 5.56 -0.54
C VAL A 160 9.99 4.25 -0.01
N PRO A 161 10.50 4.23 1.23
CA PRO A 161 11.09 3.02 1.77
C PRO A 161 10.02 1.95 1.99
N GLU A 162 10.38 0.69 1.77
CA GLU A 162 9.61 -0.45 2.25
C GLU A 162 9.46 -0.35 3.78
N THR A 163 8.24 -0.55 4.27
CA THR A 163 7.94 -0.57 5.70
C THR A 163 6.98 -1.72 5.98
N ARG A 164 7.01 -2.29 7.19
CA ARG A 164 6.08 -3.34 7.64
C ARG A 164 5.99 -4.58 6.71
N ASP A 165 7.03 -4.82 5.92
CA ASP A 165 7.11 -5.96 5.00
C ASP A 165 7.95 -7.08 5.59
N SER A 166 7.39 -7.77 6.58
CA SER A 166 8.00 -8.91 7.27
C SER A 166 7.13 -10.15 7.13
N SER A 167 7.61 -11.30 7.63
CA SER A 167 6.75 -12.48 7.76
C SER A 167 5.48 -12.17 8.55
N VAL A 168 4.40 -12.84 8.18
CA VAL A 168 3.10 -12.74 8.82
C VAL A 168 3.03 -13.80 9.91
N ASP A 169 3.43 -13.41 11.12
CA ASP A 169 3.35 -14.31 12.29
C ASP A 169 2.00 -14.20 13.01
N LEU A 170 1.32 -13.06 12.84
CA LEU A 170 0.06 -12.75 13.50
C LEU A 170 -0.74 -11.76 12.64
N VAL A 171 -2.04 -11.98 12.53
CA VAL A 171 -2.99 -11.00 11.97
C VAL A 171 -4.08 -10.69 12.98
N PHE A 172 -4.72 -9.56 12.82
CA PHE A 172 -5.94 -9.25 13.55
C PHE A 172 -7.07 -8.88 12.61
N VAL A 173 -8.27 -9.41 12.85
CA VAL A 173 -9.43 -9.20 11.99
C VAL A 173 -10.47 -8.42 12.78
N PRO A 174 -10.44 -7.08 12.72
CA PRO A 174 -11.26 -6.26 13.59
C PRO A 174 -12.74 -6.44 13.28
N GLN A 175 -13.57 -6.40 14.33
CA GLN A 175 -15.03 -6.47 14.23
C GLN A 175 -15.52 -7.57 13.29
N THR A 176 -14.89 -8.74 13.28
CA THR A 176 -15.07 -9.72 12.20
C THR A 176 -16.37 -10.54 12.31
N ALA A 177 -16.94 -10.87 11.15
CA ALA A 177 -17.89 -11.98 10.97
C ALA A 177 -17.15 -13.21 10.44
N SER A 178 -17.75 -14.40 10.53
CA SER A 178 -17.22 -15.60 9.86
C SER A 178 -17.66 -15.66 8.39
N ILE A 179 -16.99 -16.52 7.62
CA ILE A 179 -17.38 -16.84 6.24
C ILE A 179 -17.99 -18.24 6.20
N HIS A 180 -19.02 -18.43 5.39
CA HIS A 180 -19.68 -19.72 5.17
C HIS A 180 -19.96 -19.94 3.67
N THR A 181 -20.42 -21.12 3.28
CA THR A 181 -20.94 -21.37 1.92
C THR A 181 -22.46 -21.37 1.92
N GLU A 182 -23.10 -21.25 0.75
CA GLU A 182 -24.56 -21.43 0.63
C GLU A 182 -25.07 -22.74 1.25
N SER A 183 -24.23 -23.80 1.23
CA SER A 183 -24.58 -25.13 1.72
C SER A 183 -24.17 -25.42 3.17
N GLY A 184 -23.47 -24.51 3.84
CA GLY A 184 -23.02 -24.70 5.22
C GLY A 184 -21.62 -24.16 5.46
N THR A 185 -20.74 -24.99 6.01
CA THR A 185 -19.36 -24.60 6.36
C THR A 185 -18.45 -24.51 5.13
N VAL A 186 -17.39 -23.71 5.22
CA VAL A 186 -16.33 -23.67 4.20
C VAL A 186 -15.37 -24.86 4.38
N ASN A 187 -14.94 -25.48 3.28
CA ASN A 187 -13.88 -26.49 3.34
C ASN A 187 -12.53 -25.84 3.69
N THR A 188 -11.71 -26.54 4.47
CA THR A 188 -10.45 -25.99 5.02
C THR A 188 -9.43 -25.61 3.95
N ASP A 189 -9.41 -26.28 2.80
CA ASP A 189 -8.57 -25.97 1.64
C ASP A 189 -8.91 -24.63 0.96
N ARG A 190 -9.99 -23.97 1.40
CA ARG A 190 -10.40 -22.62 0.97
C ARG A 190 -10.27 -21.58 2.08
N VAL A 191 -9.66 -21.92 3.22
CA VAL A 191 -9.59 -21.03 4.39
C VAL A 191 -8.13 -20.79 4.77
N PRO A 192 -7.56 -19.63 4.39
CA PRO A 192 -6.20 -19.28 4.80
C PRO A 192 -6.06 -18.94 6.28
N VAL A 193 -7.07 -18.27 6.87
CA VAL A 193 -7.02 -17.76 8.24
C VAL A 193 -8.26 -18.16 9.00
N PHE A 194 -8.06 -18.87 10.10
CA PHE A 194 -9.08 -19.19 11.09
C PHE A 194 -8.94 -18.30 12.32
N ALA A 195 -10.01 -18.17 13.09
CA ALA A 195 -9.94 -17.57 14.41
C ALA A 195 -9.08 -18.44 15.35
N SER A 196 -8.54 -17.84 16.41
CA SER A 196 -7.88 -18.60 17.46
C SER A 196 -8.88 -19.58 18.11
N ALA A 197 -8.37 -20.68 18.68
CA ALA A 197 -9.21 -21.70 19.32
C ALA A 197 -10.01 -21.16 20.54
N SER A 198 -9.58 -20.03 21.11
CA SER A 198 -10.28 -19.31 22.19
C SER A 198 -11.48 -18.48 21.69
N ALA A 199 -11.57 -18.22 20.39
CA ALA A 199 -12.60 -17.38 19.82
C ALA A 199 -13.99 -18.02 19.91
N THR A 200 -15.00 -17.18 20.05
CA THR A 200 -16.40 -17.57 20.17
C THR A 200 -17.25 -16.87 19.11
N GLN A 201 -18.06 -17.64 18.40
CA GLN A 201 -19.09 -17.12 17.51
C GLN A 201 -20.31 -16.62 18.29
N LYS A 202 -20.76 -15.40 17.99
CA LYS A 202 -22.04 -14.83 18.43
C LYS A 202 -22.99 -14.76 17.23
N LEU A 203 -23.62 -15.89 16.92
CA LEU A 203 -24.51 -16.04 15.77
C LEU A 203 -25.81 -15.23 15.94
N GLN A 204 -26.22 -14.56 14.86
CA GLN A 204 -27.54 -13.94 14.73
C GLN A 204 -28.35 -14.59 13.61
N ASN A 205 -27.70 -14.90 12.48
CA ASN A 205 -28.28 -15.60 11.34
C ASN A 205 -27.18 -16.29 10.52
N GLY A 206 -27.48 -17.40 9.87
CA GLY A 206 -26.57 -18.14 8.99
C GLY A 206 -25.99 -19.40 9.64
N THR A 207 -24.74 -19.70 9.34
CA THR A 207 -24.11 -20.99 9.70
C THR A 207 -23.45 -20.94 11.07
N THR A 208 -23.63 -21.99 11.88
CA THR A 208 -22.91 -22.16 13.15
C THR A 208 -21.58 -22.88 12.91
N TYR A 209 -20.53 -22.44 13.60
CA TYR A 209 -19.24 -23.15 13.66
C TYR A 209 -19.00 -23.68 15.08
N ASP A 210 -18.88 -25.01 15.20
CA ASP A 210 -18.61 -25.71 16.46
C ASP A 210 -17.10 -25.98 16.68
N GLY A 211 -16.24 -25.52 15.76
CA GLY A 211 -14.79 -25.72 15.74
C GLY A 211 -14.07 -24.52 15.13
N ASP A 212 -13.13 -24.76 14.22
CA ASP A 212 -12.39 -23.68 13.56
C ASP A 212 -13.33 -22.74 12.80
N ILE A 213 -13.20 -21.44 13.07
CA ILE A 213 -14.08 -20.39 12.52
C ILE A 213 -13.32 -19.68 11.38
N PRO A 214 -13.77 -19.76 10.12
CA PRO A 214 -13.12 -19.08 9.00
C PRO A 214 -13.24 -17.56 9.12
N LEU A 215 -12.10 -16.86 9.21
CA LEU A 215 -12.04 -15.39 9.18
C LEU A 215 -11.65 -14.85 7.81
N VAL A 216 -11.01 -15.68 6.98
CA VAL A 216 -10.73 -15.40 5.57
C VAL A 216 -11.04 -16.66 4.77
N ALA A 217 -11.78 -16.52 3.66
CA ALA A 217 -11.99 -17.62 2.73
C ALA A 217 -11.76 -17.16 1.29
N VAL A 218 -11.33 -18.11 0.45
CA VAL A 218 -10.97 -17.86 -0.95
C VAL A 218 -11.72 -18.78 -1.89
N ASP A 219 -12.00 -18.26 -3.07
CA ASP A 219 -12.53 -18.96 -4.23
C ASP A 219 -11.65 -18.62 -5.42
N SER A 220 -10.59 -19.41 -5.60
CA SER A 220 -9.58 -19.14 -6.63
C SER A 220 -10.14 -19.26 -8.05
N ASP A 221 -11.16 -20.11 -8.26
CA ASP A 221 -11.84 -20.23 -9.55
C ASP A 221 -12.61 -18.94 -9.90
N ALA A 222 -13.17 -18.27 -8.89
CA ALA A 222 -13.79 -16.95 -9.02
C ALA A 222 -12.81 -15.77 -8.81
N ARG A 223 -11.52 -16.04 -8.56
CA ARG A 223 -10.47 -15.04 -8.21
C ARG A 223 -10.91 -14.10 -7.09
N LEU A 224 -11.59 -14.67 -6.09
CA LEU A 224 -12.30 -13.92 -5.09
C LEU A 224 -11.84 -14.31 -3.69
N ALA A 225 -11.73 -13.33 -2.79
CA ALA A 225 -11.59 -13.57 -1.35
C ALA A 225 -12.65 -12.80 -0.56
N VAL A 226 -13.09 -13.40 0.54
CA VAL A 226 -13.93 -12.74 1.55
C VAL A 226 -13.17 -12.73 2.86
N ILE A 227 -12.97 -11.53 3.40
CA ILE A 227 -12.34 -11.29 4.70
C ILE A 227 -13.43 -10.83 5.65
N GLY A 228 -13.50 -11.40 6.84
CA GLY A 228 -14.62 -11.15 7.76
C GLY A 228 -14.67 -9.74 8.37
N GLY A 229 -13.59 -8.97 8.27
CA GLY A 229 -13.43 -7.64 8.87
C GLY A 229 -12.45 -6.72 8.13
N PRO A 230 -12.44 -5.41 8.43
CA PRO A 230 -11.59 -4.41 7.75
C PRO A 230 -10.14 -4.40 8.26
N LEU A 231 -9.30 -5.33 7.77
CA LEU A 231 -7.91 -5.57 8.21
C LEU A 231 -6.99 -4.33 8.22
N VAL A 232 -7.22 -3.36 7.35
CA VAL A 232 -6.29 -2.27 7.05
C VAL A 232 -6.84 -0.88 7.40
N ALA A 233 -7.85 -0.84 8.29
CA ALA A 233 -8.46 0.40 8.73
C ALA A 233 -7.47 1.22 9.57
N GLU A 234 -7.28 2.50 9.20
CA GLU A 234 -6.31 3.38 9.84
C GLU A 234 -6.60 3.68 11.31
N GLN A 235 -7.86 3.58 11.74
CA GLN A 235 -8.26 3.82 13.14
C GLN A 235 -7.55 2.89 14.16
N TYR A 236 -6.93 1.80 13.70
CA TYR A 236 -6.15 0.88 14.52
C TYR A 236 -4.65 1.19 14.53
N GLU A 237 -4.23 2.34 14.01
CA GLU A 237 -2.84 2.77 13.99
C GLU A 237 -2.53 3.67 15.19
N GLU A 238 -1.34 3.51 15.77
CA GLU A 238 -0.92 4.29 16.95
C GLU A 238 -0.92 5.80 16.67
N ALA A 239 -0.57 6.18 15.44
CA ALA A 239 -0.60 7.56 14.98
C ALA A 239 -2.02 8.16 14.91
N GLU A 240 -3.07 7.33 14.85
CA GLU A 240 -4.48 7.74 14.99
C GLU A 240 -4.96 7.70 16.45
N GLY A 241 -4.05 7.47 17.41
CA GLY A 241 -4.35 7.40 18.83
C GLY A 241 -4.80 6.02 19.31
N PHE A 242 -4.66 4.97 18.49
CA PHE A 242 -4.91 3.62 18.94
C PHE A 242 -3.84 3.19 19.97
N PRO A 243 -4.20 2.64 21.13
CA PRO A 243 -3.26 2.43 22.24
C PRO A 243 -2.29 1.24 22.06
N THR A 244 -2.40 0.49 20.96
CA THR A 244 -1.56 -0.68 20.69
C THR A 244 -0.80 -0.48 19.38
N ASP A 245 0.50 -0.75 19.39
CA ASP A 245 1.31 -0.81 18.17
C ASP A 245 0.87 -2.00 17.30
N THR A 246 0.21 -1.70 16.18
CA THR A 246 -0.25 -2.66 15.19
C THR A 246 0.77 -2.93 14.09
N SER A 247 1.93 -2.27 14.09
CA SER A 247 2.97 -2.46 13.08
C SER A 247 3.58 -3.85 13.07
N ARG A 248 3.50 -4.56 14.20
CA ARG A 248 3.94 -5.95 14.37
C ARG A 248 2.99 -7.00 13.77
N TYR A 249 1.77 -6.61 13.37
CA TYR A 249 0.80 -7.53 12.77
C TYR A 249 0.97 -7.51 11.25
N GLY A 250 1.01 -8.69 10.64
CA GLY A 250 1.24 -8.86 9.21
C GLY A 250 0.02 -8.58 8.33
N ASN A 251 -0.92 -7.73 8.78
CA ASN A 251 -2.16 -7.43 8.05
C ASN A 251 -1.89 -6.89 6.63
N PHE A 252 -0.89 -6.02 6.47
CA PHE A 252 -0.55 -5.39 5.20
C PHE A 252 0.08 -6.40 4.22
N PRO A 253 1.19 -7.10 4.57
CA PRO A 253 1.74 -8.11 3.69
C PRO A 253 0.76 -9.26 3.40
N PHE A 254 -0.03 -9.69 4.39
CA PHE A 254 -1.06 -10.71 4.19
C PHE A 254 -2.10 -10.30 3.13
N LEU A 255 -2.70 -9.09 3.24
CA LEU A 255 -3.69 -8.63 2.26
C LEU A 255 -3.08 -8.50 0.86
N THR A 256 -1.84 -8.03 0.77
CA THR A 256 -1.16 -7.85 -0.52
C THR A 256 -0.78 -9.19 -1.17
N ASN A 257 -0.31 -10.16 -0.39
CA ASN A 257 -0.06 -11.52 -0.87
C ASN A 257 -1.35 -12.22 -1.29
N LEU A 258 -2.44 -12.04 -0.52
CA LEU A 258 -3.75 -12.58 -0.86
C LEU A 258 -4.24 -12.05 -2.21
N ILE A 259 -4.15 -10.74 -2.43
CA ILE A 259 -4.44 -10.12 -3.72
C ILE A 259 -3.56 -10.72 -4.83
N SER A 260 -2.25 -10.78 -4.60
CA SER A 260 -1.28 -11.29 -5.57
C SER A 260 -1.51 -12.76 -5.93
N SER A 261 -2.01 -13.57 -4.99
CA SER A 261 -2.32 -14.99 -5.23
C SER A 261 -3.55 -15.23 -6.11
N LEU A 262 -4.44 -14.24 -6.24
CA LEU A 262 -5.71 -14.36 -6.96
C LEU A 262 -5.68 -13.73 -8.35
N THR A 263 -4.76 -12.79 -8.60
CA THR A 263 -4.68 -12.05 -9.86
C THR A 263 -3.58 -12.56 -10.79
N ASP A 264 -3.88 -12.60 -12.09
CA ASP A 264 -2.88 -12.81 -13.15
C ASP A 264 -2.40 -11.48 -13.75
N ARG A 265 -2.85 -10.36 -13.20
CA ARG A 265 -2.63 -9.01 -13.73
C ARG A 265 -1.64 -8.26 -12.86
N SER A 266 -0.99 -7.27 -13.48
CA SER A 266 -0.22 -6.26 -12.78
C SER A 266 -0.93 -4.91 -12.92
N GLY A 267 -0.71 -4.02 -11.96
CA GLY A 267 -1.31 -2.69 -11.96
C GLY A 267 -1.71 -2.25 -10.57
N ARG A 268 -2.55 -1.22 -10.53
CA ARG A 268 -3.06 -0.64 -9.28
C ARG A 268 -4.07 -1.56 -8.60
N ILE A 269 -4.20 -1.40 -7.30
CA ILE A 269 -5.33 -1.89 -6.52
C ILE A 269 -6.36 -0.77 -6.49
N ILE A 270 -7.59 -1.07 -6.90
CA ILE A 270 -8.71 -0.13 -6.82
C ILE A 270 -9.51 -0.41 -5.55
N VAL A 271 -9.83 0.63 -4.78
CA VAL A 271 -10.83 0.58 -3.70
C VAL A 271 -12.13 1.16 -4.23
N ASP A 272 -13.25 0.47 -4.02
CA ASP A 272 -14.56 1.05 -4.28
C ASP A 272 -14.86 2.13 -3.22
N GLY A 273 -14.92 3.39 -3.64
CA GLY A 273 -15.39 4.51 -2.83
C GLY A 273 -16.85 4.86 -3.09
N GLY A 274 -17.45 4.19 -4.06
CA GLY A 274 -18.85 4.28 -4.37
C GLY A 274 -19.71 3.63 -3.29
N HIS A 275 -21.01 3.55 -3.59
CA HIS A 275 -21.95 2.74 -2.83
C HIS A 275 -22.12 3.09 -1.34
N GLY A 276 -21.75 4.31 -0.94
CA GLY A 276 -21.95 4.86 0.41
C GLY A 276 -21.04 4.26 1.48
N GLN A 277 -19.83 3.83 1.11
CA GLN A 277 -18.87 3.23 2.05
C GLN A 277 -18.21 4.26 2.97
N PHE A 278 -17.85 5.44 2.45
CA PHE A 278 -17.17 6.48 3.24
C PHE A 278 -17.94 6.93 4.50
N ASP A 279 -19.28 7.03 4.42
CA ASP A 279 -20.11 7.48 5.54
C ASP A 279 -20.54 6.33 6.48
N ALA A 280 -20.10 5.10 6.22
CA ALA A 280 -20.53 3.92 6.94
C ALA A 280 -19.46 3.40 7.90
N ASP A 281 -19.73 3.43 9.21
CA ASP A 281 -18.84 2.95 10.28
C ASP A 281 -18.42 1.46 10.18
N TYR A 282 -18.99 0.72 9.23
CA TYR A 282 -18.76 -0.71 8.98
C TYR A 282 -18.07 -0.99 7.64
N ALA A 283 -17.60 0.05 6.97
CA ALA A 283 -16.97 0.01 5.65
C ALA A 283 -15.64 0.78 5.69
N LEU A 284 -14.88 0.71 4.60
CA LEU A 284 -13.66 1.48 4.42
C LEU A 284 -13.70 2.18 3.06
N ALA A 285 -13.38 3.46 3.06
CA ALA A 285 -12.91 4.17 1.87
C ALA A 285 -11.38 4.11 1.79
N CYS A 286 -10.81 4.54 0.67
CA CYS A 286 -9.35 4.63 0.53
C CYS A 286 -8.74 5.67 1.48
N GLU A 287 -9.51 6.70 1.85
CA GLU A 287 -9.11 7.67 2.89
C GLU A 287 -8.90 7.00 4.26
N ASP A 288 -9.62 5.91 4.57
CA ASP A 288 -9.46 5.13 5.81
C ASP A 288 -8.31 4.10 5.74
N MET A 289 -7.47 4.17 4.69
CA MET A 289 -6.40 3.20 4.41
C MET A 289 -5.03 3.87 4.22
N ALA A 290 -4.81 5.10 4.71
CA ALA A 290 -3.61 5.89 4.42
C ALA A 290 -2.29 5.15 4.72
N TYR A 291 -2.23 4.37 5.80
CA TYR A 291 -1.05 3.59 6.18
C TYR A 291 -0.81 2.39 5.28
N TYR A 292 -1.88 1.76 4.77
CA TYR A 292 -1.78 0.70 3.78
C TYR A 292 -1.39 1.25 2.41
N LEU A 293 -1.86 2.44 2.05
CA LEU A 293 -1.39 3.17 0.88
C LEU A 293 0.12 3.41 0.97
N ARG A 294 0.62 3.92 2.10
CA ARG A 294 2.06 4.13 2.32
C ARG A 294 2.87 2.83 2.25
N PHE A 295 2.32 1.74 2.79
CA PHE A 295 2.92 0.40 2.66
C PHE A 295 3.06 0.00 1.19
N LEU A 296 1.98 0.10 0.41
CA LEU A 296 1.96 -0.26 -1.00
C LEU A 296 2.88 0.60 -1.86
N GLU A 297 3.02 1.90 -1.55
CA GLU A 297 4.01 2.77 -2.21
C GLU A 297 5.43 2.18 -2.13
N GLY A 298 5.83 1.67 -0.95
CA GLY A 298 7.12 1.00 -0.77
C GLY A 298 7.26 -0.31 -1.56
N GLN A 299 6.14 -0.92 -1.96
CA GLN A 299 6.08 -2.13 -2.77
C GLN A 299 5.96 -1.83 -4.29
N ASP A 300 6.09 -0.57 -4.70
CA ASP A 300 5.80 -0.09 -6.06
C ASP A 300 4.35 -0.41 -6.53
N ILE A 301 3.41 -0.52 -5.60
CA ILE A 301 1.97 -0.76 -5.86
C ILE A 301 1.19 0.52 -5.56
N ILE A 302 0.27 0.86 -6.47
CA ILE A 302 -0.61 2.02 -6.31
C ILE A 302 -1.94 1.56 -5.72
N LEU A 303 -2.36 2.15 -4.60
CA LEU A 303 -3.74 2.08 -4.11
C LEU A 303 -4.50 3.32 -4.59
N GLN A 304 -5.72 3.14 -5.09
CA GLN A 304 -6.50 4.25 -5.62
C GLN A 304 -7.99 4.01 -5.47
N GLN A 305 -8.75 5.03 -5.06
CA GLN A 305 -10.21 4.95 -5.05
C GLN A 305 -10.85 5.16 -6.43
N ARG A 306 -11.99 4.50 -6.66
CA ARG A 306 -12.95 4.84 -7.71
C ARG A 306 -14.38 4.86 -7.17
N ASN A 307 -15.15 5.87 -7.57
CA ASN A 307 -16.58 5.97 -7.20
C ASN A 307 -17.50 5.46 -8.31
N SER A 308 -16.97 5.28 -9.52
CA SER A 308 -17.67 4.70 -10.66
C SER A 308 -16.85 3.58 -11.26
N LEU A 309 -17.44 2.39 -11.38
CA LEU A 309 -16.79 1.23 -11.96
C LEU A 309 -17.18 1.08 -13.43
N THR A 310 -16.22 1.38 -14.31
CA THR A 310 -16.35 1.18 -15.75
C THR A 310 -15.19 0.32 -16.25
N ILE A 311 -15.33 -0.26 -17.44
CA ILE A 311 -14.27 -1.05 -18.09
C ILE A 311 -12.96 -0.25 -18.19
N GLU A 312 -13.05 1.04 -18.54
CA GLU A 312 -11.87 1.92 -18.65
C GLU A 312 -11.18 2.10 -17.29
N GLU A 313 -11.97 2.23 -16.22
CA GLU A 313 -11.43 2.47 -14.89
C GLU A 313 -10.74 1.26 -14.29
N VAL A 314 -11.18 0.05 -14.62
CA VAL A 314 -10.57 -1.21 -14.13
C VAL A 314 -9.50 -1.77 -15.09
N ALA A 315 -9.35 -1.20 -16.29
CA ALA A 315 -8.51 -1.75 -17.36
C ALA A 315 -7.03 -1.96 -16.99
N ASN A 316 -6.49 -1.20 -16.03
CA ASN A 316 -5.10 -1.30 -15.56
C ASN A 316 -5.00 -1.64 -14.07
N ALA A 317 -6.06 -2.21 -13.50
CA ALA A 317 -6.05 -2.72 -12.13
C ALA A 317 -5.62 -4.18 -12.10
N SER A 318 -4.91 -4.57 -11.03
CA SER A 318 -4.69 -5.97 -10.66
C SER A 318 -5.82 -6.50 -9.78
N ALA A 319 -6.35 -5.66 -8.89
CA ALA A 319 -7.43 -6.03 -8.00
C ALA A 319 -8.42 -4.90 -7.71
N LEU A 320 -9.60 -5.31 -7.27
CA LEU A 320 -10.65 -4.47 -6.70
C LEU A 320 -10.89 -4.90 -5.25
N VAL A 321 -10.83 -3.95 -4.32
CA VAL A 321 -11.18 -4.11 -2.91
C VAL A 321 -12.52 -3.44 -2.69
N VAL A 322 -13.49 -4.20 -2.21
CA VAL A 322 -14.85 -3.73 -1.94
C VAL A 322 -15.16 -4.00 -0.47
N SER A 323 -15.35 -2.96 0.33
CA SER A 323 -15.87 -3.12 1.69
C SER A 323 -17.40 -3.23 1.67
N VAL A 324 -18.04 -3.46 2.81
CA VAL A 324 -19.50 -3.69 2.85
C VAL A 324 -20.28 -2.50 2.29
N PRO A 325 -20.93 -2.63 1.11
CA PRO A 325 -21.52 -1.48 0.45
C PRO A 325 -22.91 -1.16 1.03
N ALA A 326 -23.15 0.12 1.33
CA ALA A 326 -24.42 0.58 1.89
C ALA A 326 -25.56 0.51 0.85
N THR A 327 -25.24 0.74 -0.43
CA THR A 327 -26.17 0.58 -1.56
C THR A 327 -25.71 -0.54 -2.51
N PRO A 328 -26.63 -1.23 -3.20
CA PRO A 328 -26.25 -2.29 -4.11
C PRO A 328 -25.52 -1.76 -5.35
N PHE A 329 -24.66 -2.59 -5.92
CA PHE A 329 -24.08 -2.38 -7.24
C PHE A 329 -25.16 -2.54 -8.30
N THR A 330 -25.01 -1.82 -9.41
CA THR A 330 -25.89 -1.97 -10.58
C THR A 330 -25.53 -3.20 -11.41
N ASP A 331 -26.46 -3.67 -12.24
CA ASP A 331 -26.21 -4.80 -13.16
C ASP A 331 -25.05 -4.49 -14.12
N GLU A 332 -24.90 -3.22 -14.52
CA GLU A 332 -23.79 -2.75 -15.35
C GLU A 332 -22.44 -2.86 -14.60
N GLU A 333 -22.37 -2.43 -13.34
CA GLU A 333 -21.15 -2.54 -12.54
C GLU A 333 -20.79 -4.00 -12.24
N ILE A 334 -21.78 -4.85 -11.96
CA ILE A 334 -21.58 -6.30 -11.84
C ILE A 334 -21.00 -6.88 -13.14
N SER A 335 -21.50 -6.46 -14.31
CA SER A 335 -20.96 -6.89 -15.60
C SER A 335 -19.50 -6.45 -15.79
N VAL A 336 -19.13 -5.27 -15.30
CA VAL A 336 -17.74 -4.80 -15.28
C VAL A 336 -16.87 -5.68 -14.39
N LEU A 337 -17.33 -6.01 -13.18
CA LEU A 337 -16.59 -6.89 -12.26
C LEU A 337 -16.41 -8.30 -12.85
N GLN A 338 -17.45 -8.87 -13.46
CA GLN A 338 -17.37 -10.17 -14.14
C GLN A 338 -16.35 -10.13 -15.28
N SER A 339 -16.36 -9.08 -16.12
CA SER A 339 -15.37 -8.92 -17.19
C SER A 339 -13.96 -8.80 -16.61
N PHE A 340 -13.79 -8.02 -15.54
CA PHE A 340 -12.51 -7.81 -14.88
C PHE A 340 -11.93 -9.13 -14.33
N VAL A 341 -12.74 -9.93 -13.64
CA VAL A 341 -12.36 -11.26 -13.13
C VAL A 341 -12.01 -12.21 -14.27
N ASN A 342 -12.83 -12.25 -15.33
CA ASN A 342 -12.56 -13.06 -16.52
C ASN A 342 -11.23 -12.68 -17.21
N ASP A 343 -10.85 -11.41 -17.13
CA ASP A 343 -9.58 -10.88 -17.66
C ASP A 343 -8.40 -11.01 -16.67
N GLY A 344 -8.56 -11.82 -15.62
CA GLY A 344 -7.51 -12.18 -14.65
C GLY A 344 -7.43 -11.28 -13.41
N GLY A 345 -8.40 -10.40 -13.20
CA GLY A 345 -8.46 -9.51 -12.04
C GLY A 345 -8.94 -10.21 -10.78
N ALA A 346 -8.45 -9.78 -9.62
CA ALA A 346 -8.89 -10.29 -8.32
C ALA A 346 -9.93 -9.36 -7.67
N VAL A 347 -10.92 -9.94 -6.97
CA VAL A 347 -11.88 -9.18 -6.16
C VAL A 347 -11.75 -9.60 -4.70
N VAL A 348 -11.41 -8.67 -3.82
CA VAL A 348 -11.31 -8.90 -2.38
C VAL A 348 -12.43 -8.14 -1.67
N LEU A 349 -13.25 -8.87 -0.92
CA LEU A 349 -14.40 -8.33 -0.21
C LEU A 349 -14.10 -8.22 1.28
N LEU A 350 -14.18 -7.02 1.82
CA LEU A 350 -14.00 -6.75 3.26
C LEU A 350 -15.36 -6.69 3.95
N GLY A 351 -15.59 -7.68 4.81
CA GLY A 351 -16.78 -7.81 5.63
C GLY A 351 -16.73 -7.00 6.92
N HIS A 352 -17.79 -7.16 7.71
CA HIS A 352 -17.88 -6.65 9.07
C HIS A 352 -18.93 -7.44 9.84
N GLY A 353 -18.70 -7.69 11.13
CA GLY A 353 -19.54 -8.43 12.06
C GLY A 353 -20.15 -7.57 13.16
N THR A 354 -20.19 -6.24 12.97
CA THR A 354 -20.77 -5.37 14.00
C THR A 354 -22.30 -5.45 13.99
N LYS A 355 -22.92 -5.14 15.13
CA LYS A 355 -24.37 -5.32 15.34
C LYS A 355 -25.15 -4.18 14.70
N GLU A 356 -24.48 -3.05 14.54
CA GLU A 356 -24.95 -1.81 13.96
C GLU A 356 -24.97 -1.89 12.43
N MET A 357 -24.22 -2.82 11.83
CA MET A 357 -24.20 -3.02 10.39
C MET A 357 -25.57 -3.52 9.90
N PRO A 358 -26.24 -2.81 8.97
CA PRO A 358 -27.52 -3.22 8.43
C PRO A 358 -27.44 -4.57 7.71
N SER A 359 -28.44 -5.43 7.92
CA SER A 359 -28.53 -6.71 7.19
C SER A 359 -28.58 -6.54 5.68
N LYS A 360 -29.13 -5.42 5.19
CA LYS A 360 -29.12 -5.06 3.76
C LYS A 360 -27.72 -4.79 3.22
N ALA A 361 -26.84 -4.15 3.99
CA ALA A 361 -25.48 -3.87 3.56
C ALA A 361 -24.70 -5.19 3.37
N ARG A 362 -24.83 -6.12 4.32
CA ARG A 362 -24.32 -7.49 4.16
C ARG A 362 -24.93 -8.24 2.99
N ALA A 363 -26.23 -8.05 2.74
CA ALA A 363 -26.88 -8.65 1.57
C ALA A 363 -26.32 -8.09 0.24
N ASN A 364 -25.97 -6.80 0.19
CA ASN A 364 -25.33 -6.20 -0.98
C ASN A 364 -23.94 -6.83 -1.22
N LEU A 365 -23.12 -6.97 -0.17
CA LEU A 365 -21.81 -7.65 -0.27
C LEU A 365 -21.98 -9.10 -0.77
N ASN A 366 -22.90 -9.86 -0.16
CA ASN A 366 -23.17 -11.24 -0.55
C ASN A 366 -23.72 -11.38 -1.97
N ASN A 367 -24.45 -10.36 -2.45
CA ASN A 367 -24.92 -10.35 -3.83
C ASN A 367 -23.77 -10.18 -4.83
N ILE A 368 -22.74 -9.38 -4.53
CA ILE A 368 -21.54 -9.30 -5.38
C ILE A 368 -20.87 -10.68 -5.46
N ILE A 369 -20.69 -11.35 -4.32
CA ILE A 369 -20.06 -12.68 -4.26
C ILE A 369 -20.85 -13.69 -5.11
N GLU A 370 -22.17 -13.70 -4.99
CA GLU A 370 -23.07 -14.55 -5.78
C GLU A 370 -22.97 -14.25 -7.28
N GLN A 371 -23.01 -12.98 -7.67
CA GLN A 371 -22.98 -12.57 -9.07
C GLN A 371 -21.62 -12.84 -9.74
N LEU A 372 -20.54 -12.93 -8.95
CA LEU A 372 -19.24 -13.39 -9.42
C LEU A 372 -19.11 -14.92 -9.46
N GLY A 373 -20.18 -15.64 -9.14
CA GLY A 373 -20.26 -17.10 -9.28
C GLY A 373 -19.69 -17.88 -8.09
N SER A 374 -19.35 -17.21 -6.99
CA SER A 374 -18.85 -17.87 -5.78
C SER A 374 -19.98 -18.25 -4.82
N ASP A 375 -19.82 -19.39 -4.14
CA ASP A 375 -20.75 -19.88 -3.11
C ASP A 375 -20.46 -19.32 -1.71
N LEU A 376 -19.37 -18.55 -1.55
CA LEU A 376 -18.99 -17.95 -0.26
C LEU A 376 -19.98 -16.87 0.17
N ARG A 377 -20.18 -16.70 1.47
CA ARG A 377 -21.07 -15.68 2.05
C ARG A 377 -20.50 -15.19 3.37
N LEU A 378 -20.56 -13.87 3.57
CA LEU A 378 -20.35 -13.26 4.88
C LEU A 378 -21.51 -13.63 5.80
N ASN A 379 -21.19 -14.23 6.94
CA ASN A 379 -22.16 -14.74 7.88
C ASN A 379 -22.85 -13.61 8.66
N GLY A 380 -23.98 -13.92 9.30
CA GLY A 380 -24.69 -13.02 10.21
C GLY A 380 -24.30 -13.21 11.64
N ASP A 381 -23.04 -13.00 11.96
CA ASP A 381 -22.51 -13.20 13.29
C ASP A 381 -21.48 -12.13 13.66
N ARG A 382 -20.94 -12.29 14.86
CA ARG A 382 -19.73 -11.60 15.30
C ARG A 382 -18.81 -12.64 15.92
N ILE A 383 -17.54 -12.59 15.61
CA ILE A 383 -16.53 -13.38 16.31
C ILE A 383 -15.90 -12.53 17.38
N VAL A 384 -15.82 -13.06 18.59
CA VAL A 384 -15.20 -12.39 19.73
C VAL A 384 -14.19 -13.31 20.41
N ASP A 385 -13.10 -12.76 20.93
CA ASP A 385 -12.07 -13.54 21.62
C ASP A 385 -11.55 -12.77 22.85
N ASN A 386 -11.78 -13.28 24.06
CA ASN A 386 -11.30 -12.60 25.28
C ASN A 386 -9.83 -12.92 25.62
N GLU A 387 -9.22 -13.87 24.93
CA GLU A 387 -7.85 -14.35 25.21
C GLU A 387 -6.86 -13.90 24.14
N SER A 388 -7.25 -14.01 22.87
CA SER A 388 -6.42 -13.64 21.70
C SER A 388 -7.02 -12.41 21.01
N ASN A 389 -6.73 -11.21 21.53
CA ASN A 389 -7.25 -9.95 20.99
C ASN A 389 -6.24 -8.80 21.10
N LEU A 390 -6.63 -7.65 20.54
CA LEU A 390 -5.91 -6.39 20.69
C LEU A 390 -6.58 -5.53 21.74
N ASN A 391 -5.74 -4.85 22.53
CA ASN A 391 -6.17 -3.79 23.44
C ASN A 391 -7.27 -4.22 24.43
N ASP A 392 -7.23 -5.48 24.89
CA ASP A 392 -8.24 -6.08 25.76
C ASP A 392 -9.68 -5.96 25.21
N ASP A 393 -9.85 -5.79 23.89
CA ASP A 393 -11.13 -5.70 23.21
C ASP A 393 -11.43 -7.00 22.47
N ALA A 394 -12.38 -7.77 23.00
CA ALA A 394 -12.77 -9.04 22.41
C ALA A 394 -13.32 -8.92 20.98
N CYS A 395 -13.72 -7.74 20.51
CA CYS A 395 -14.14 -7.52 19.13
C CYS A 395 -12.98 -7.28 18.16
N LEU A 396 -11.73 -7.29 18.63
CA LEU A 396 -10.52 -7.18 17.83
C LEU A 396 -9.70 -8.48 17.91
N PRO A 397 -10.24 -9.64 17.47
CA PRO A 397 -9.56 -10.91 17.60
C PRO A 397 -8.26 -10.93 16.79
N ALA A 398 -7.21 -11.46 17.41
CA ALA A 398 -5.91 -11.75 16.80
C ALA A 398 -5.72 -13.26 16.66
N THR A 399 -5.02 -13.68 15.62
CA THR A 399 -4.83 -15.11 15.35
C THR A 399 -3.53 -15.37 14.59
N ALA A 400 -2.90 -16.50 14.93
CA ALA A 400 -1.82 -17.14 14.18
C ALA A 400 -2.28 -18.51 13.64
N ASN A 401 -3.60 -18.77 13.63
CA ASN A 401 -4.19 -20.02 13.13
C ASN A 401 -4.27 -19.96 11.60
N PHE A 402 -3.09 -20.14 10.99
CA PHE A 402 -2.87 -20.08 9.56
C PHE A 402 -2.91 -21.46 8.93
N ASN A 403 -3.39 -21.51 7.70
CA ASN A 403 -3.32 -22.69 6.87
C ASN A 403 -2.10 -22.60 5.95
N ASP A 404 -1.00 -23.26 6.34
CA ASP A 404 0.28 -23.25 5.63
C ASP A 404 0.25 -23.86 4.22
N SER A 405 -0.89 -24.42 3.78
CA SER A 405 -1.06 -24.78 2.36
C SER A 405 -1.17 -23.56 1.44
N PHE A 406 -1.41 -22.38 2.01
CA PHE A 406 -1.41 -21.10 1.31
C PHE A 406 -0.06 -20.37 1.49
N ASP A 407 0.55 -19.95 0.38
CA ASP A 407 1.76 -19.13 0.39
C ASP A 407 1.43 -17.65 0.54
N LEU A 408 0.92 -17.27 1.71
CA LEU A 408 0.41 -15.92 2.00
C LEU A 408 1.13 -15.22 3.16
N PHE A 409 1.92 -15.97 3.93
CA PHE A 409 2.40 -15.55 5.24
C PHE A 409 3.87 -15.10 5.24
N GLY A 410 4.47 -14.89 4.06
CA GLY A 410 5.76 -14.23 3.90
C GLY A 410 5.63 -12.71 3.70
N PRO A 411 6.75 -11.98 3.62
CA PRO A 411 6.74 -10.61 3.08
C PRO A 411 6.35 -10.58 1.58
N VAL A 412 5.81 -9.44 1.13
CA VAL A 412 5.39 -9.15 -0.25
C VAL A 412 6.57 -9.07 -1.19
N THR A 413 7.61 -8.36 -0.76
CA THR A 413 8.94 -8.51 -1.32
C THR A 413 9.69 -9.46 -0.40
N PRO A 414 9.72 -10.78 -0.70
CA PRO A 414 10.70 -11.66 -0.11
C PRO A 414 12.01 -10.93 -0.12
N GLU A 415 12.66 -10.84 1.05
CA GLU A 415 14.07 -10.47 1.12
C GLU A 415 14.67 -11.18 -0.07
N LYS A 416 15.21 -10.42 -1.02
CA LYS A 416 15.96 -11.03 -2.10
C LYS A 416 16.94 -11.88 -1.35
N SER A 417 16.72 -13.20 -1.32
CA SER A 417 17.76 -14.16 -1.02
C SER A 417 18.84 -13.64 -1.92
N ALA A 418 19.86 -13.02 -1.32
CA ALA A 418 20.94 -12.45 -2.07
C ALA A 418 21.68 -13.67 -2.58
N GLU A 419 21.15 -14.31 -3.63
CA GLU A 419 21.99 -14.89 -4.64
C GLU A 419 22.85 -13.71 -5.05
N SER A 420 24.02 -13.66 -4.40
CA SER A 420 24.92 -12.56 -4.57
C SER A 420 25.11 -12.36 -6.07
N PRO A 421 25.08 -11.10 -6.54
CA PRO A 421 25.40 -10.82 -7.93
C PRO A 421 26.81 -11.29 -8.27
N LEU A 422 27.66 -11.63 -7.29
CA LEU A 422 28.98 -12.20 -7.45
C LEU A 422 28.99 -13.70 -7.08
N LYS A 423 29.22 -14.59 -8.05
CA LYS A 423 29.38 -16.04 -7.82
C LYS A 423 30.83 -16.50 -7.96
N ILE A 424 31.31 -17.35 -7.06
CA ILE A 424 32.62 -18.01 -7.17
C ILE A 424 32.53 -19.10 -8.24
N THR A 425 33.14 -18.88 -9.41
CA THR A 425 33.03 -19.78 -10.56
C THR A 425 34.10 -20.85 -10.59
N ASN A 426 35.32 -20.55 -10.12
CA ASN A 426 36.41 -21.50 -10.07
C ASN A 426 37.35 -21.25 -8.89
N ILE A 427 37.92 -22.33 -8.35
CA ILE A 427 39.01 -22.28 -7.36
C ILE A 427 40.10 -23.25 -7.86
N GLU A 428 41.30 -22.71 -8.09
CA GLU A 428 42.47 -23.44 -8.60
C GLU A 428 43.52 -23.51 -7.50
N ALA A 429 43.60 -24.66 -6.83
CA ALA A 429 44.66 -24.96 -5.85
C ALA A 429 45.95 -25.45 -6.55
N ALA A 430 47.12 -25.22 -5.94
CA ALA A 430 48.41 -25.52 -6.57
C ALA A 430 48.62 -27.04 -6.77
N SER A 431 48.74 -27.52 -8.02
CA SER A 431 49.13 -28.91 -8.25
C SER A 431 50.53 -29.20 -7.70
N SER A 432 50.79 -30.43 -7.23
CA SER A 432 52.06 -30.88 -6.63
C SER A 432 53.28 -30.88 -7.58
N LYS A 433 53.20 -30.21 -8.74
CA LYS A 433 54.27 -30.12 -9.72
C LYS A 433 54.96 -28.76 -9.64
N THR A 434 56.25 -28.84 -9.35
CA THR A 434 57.23 -27.76 -9.35
C THR A 434 57.48 -27.28 -10.78
N ASP A 435 56.69 -26.35 -11.29
CA ASP A 435 57.07 -25.46 -12.39
C ASP A 435 56.40 -24.10 -12.19
N GLU A 436 57.15 -23.03 -12.46
CA GLU A 436 56.84 -21.61 -12.15
C GLU A 436 55.67 -21.01 -12.98
N GLU A 437 54.74 -21.83 -13.49
CA GLU A 437 53.68 -21.40 -14.42
C GLU A 437 52.25 -21.68 -13.94
N TYR A 438 52.06 -22.21 -12.72
CA TYR A 438 50.71 -22.50 -12.18
C TYR A 438 50.51 -21.84 -10.81
N ASP A 439 50.11 -20.57 -10.82
CA ASP A 439 49.70 -19.84 -9.61
C ASP A 439 48.25 -20.15 -9.24
N GLU A 440 48.05 -20.38 -7.95
CA GLU A 440 46.74 -20.48 -7.30
C GLU A 440 45.83 -19.32 -7.67
N ALA A 441 44.58 -19.62 -7.99
CA ALA A 441 43.64 -18.59 -8.43
C ALA A 441 42.21 -18.85 -7.95
N VAL A 442 41.45 -17.77 -7.78
CA VAL A 442 40.01 -17.82 -7.58
C VAL A 442 39.33 -16.86 -8.56
N SER A 443 38.24 -17.32 -9.16
CA SER A 443 37.48 -16.57 -10.17
C SER A 443 36.06 -16.28 -9.67
N PHE A 444 35.62 -15.05 -9.92
CA PHE A 444 34.29 -14.56 -9.53
C PHE A 444 33.58 -13.98 -10.74
N LYS A 445 32.28 -14.28 -10.91
CA LYS A 445 31.46 -13.76 -12.00
C LYS A 445 30.38 -12.84 -11.47
N ASN A 446 30.25 -11.65 -12.05
CA ASN A 446 29.05 -10.85 -11.92
C ASN A 446 27.92 -11.49 -12.73
N THR A 447 26.98 -12.18 -12.08
CA THR A 447 25.83 -12.83 -12.72
C THR A 447 24.64 -11.90 -12.92
N SER A 448 24.72 -10.66 -12.45
CA SER A 448 23.67 -9.67 -12.67
C SER A 448 23.73 -9.07 -14.08
N ASN A 449 22.67 -8.35 -14.46
CA ASN A 449 22.56 -7.59 -15.71
C ASN A 449 23.07 -6.13 -15.59
N ARG A 450 23.69 -5.76 -14.47
CA ARG A 450 24.22 -4.42 -14.18
C ARG A 450 25.69 -4.47 -13.74
N GLN A 451 26.40 -3.34 -13.81
CA GLN A 451 27.74 -3.23 -13.23
C GLN A 451 27.67 -3.35 -11.70
N LEU A 452 28.67 -3.97 -11.09
CA LEU A 452 28.79 -4.20 -9.66
C LEU A 452 30.05 -3.51 -9.14
N ASP A 453 29.92 -2.57 -8.21
CA ASP A 453 31.06 -2.01 -7.49
C ASP A 453 31.46 -2.98 -6.38
N ILE A 454 32.73 -3.40 -6.38
CA ILE A 454 33.30 -4.31 -5.37
C ILE A 454 34.50 -3.65 -4.66
N SER A 455 34.56 -2.32 -4.67
CA SER A 455 35.58 -1.55 -3.94
C SER A 455 35.56 -1.87 -2.44
N GLY A 456 36.71 -2.17 -1.85
CA GLY A 456 36.80 -2.49 -0.42
C GLY A 456 36.30 -3.89 -0.02
N TRP A 457 35.74 -4.66 -0.95
CA TRP A 457 35.30 -6.03 -0.70
C TRP A 457 36.49 -6.94 -0.40
N THR A 458 36.25 -7.99 0.36
CA THR A 458 37.30 -8.81 0.96
C THR A 458 37.12 -10.28 0.62
N VAL A 459 38.23 -10.95 0.31
CA VAL A 459 38.27 -12.40 0.07
C VAL A 459 39.15 -13.04 1.13
N THR A 460 38.62 -14.03 1.84
CA THR A 460 39.32 -14.74 2.92
C THR A 460 39.33 -16.25 2.75
N ASP A 461 40.43 -16.88 3.16
CA ASP A 461 40.55 -18.35 3.32
C ASP A 461 40.19 -18.80 4.75
N ASP A 462 40.12 -20.12 4.98
CA ASP A 462 39.85 -20.69 6.32
C ASP A 462 40.92 -20.36 7.36
N SER A 463 42.12 -19.95 6.91
CA SER A 463 43.24 -19.56 7.78
C SER A 463 43.28 -18.05 8.10
N GLY A 464 42.29 -17.29 7.62
CA GLY A 464 42.16 -15.85 7.84
C GLY A 464 43.08 -14.98 6.97
N LYS A 465 43.69 -15.53 5.90
CA LYS A 465 44.41 -14.70 4.92
C LYS A 465 43.38 -13.87 4.16
N ARG A 466 43.57 -12.56 4.10
CA ARG A 466 42.65 -11.60 3.47
C ARG A 466 43.25 -10.90 2.25
N PHE A 467 42.48 -10.81 1.17
CA PHE A 467 42.67 -9.91 0.03
C PHE A 467 41.58 -8.84 0.09
N GLU A 468 41.88 -7.62 -0.32
CA GLU A 468 40.90 -6.53 -0.43
C GLU A 468 40.96 -5.95 -1.83
N PHE A 469 39.81 -5.79 -2.47
CA PHE A 469 39.70 -5.15 -3.77
C PHE A 469 39.99 -3.65 -3.64
N PRO A 470 40.87 -3.08 -4.49
CA PRO A 470 41.18 -1.65 -4.46
C PRO A 470 39.95 -0.76 -4.73
N ASP A 471 39.98 0.46 -4.18
CA ASP A 471 38.98 1.48 -4.46
C ASP A 471 38.80 1.73 -5.97
N GLY A 472 37.55 1.83 -6.41
CA GLY A 472 37.16 2.02 -7.81
C GLY A 472 37.07 0.73 -8.63
N THR A 473 37.04 -0.44 -7.99
CA THR A 473 36.91 -1.72 -8.71
C THR A 473 35.45 -1.96 -9.10
N ILE A 474 35.11 -1.67 -10.36
CA ILE A 474 33.77 -1.87 -10.93
C ILE A 474 33.80 -3.05 -11.91
N LEU A 475 32.94 -4.04 -11.67
CA LEU A 475 32.80 -5.26 -12.47
C LEU A 475 31.54 -5.18 -13.36
N PRO A 476 31.67 -5.04 -14.69
CA PRO A 476 30.52 -4.97 -15.60
C PRO A 476 29.64 -6.24 -15.56
N ALA A 477 28.38 -6.10 -16.00
CA ALA A 477 27.43 -7.21 -16.08
C ALA A 477 27.99 -8.42 -16.85
N GLY A 478 27.84 -9.63 -16.30
CA GLY A 478 28.26 -10.87 -16.94
C GLY A 478 29.77 -11.17 -16.95
N THR A 479 30.61 -10.25 -16.45
CA THR A 479 32.08 -10.38 -16.52
C THR A 479 32.67 -11.20 -15.38
N ILE A 480 33.88 -11.72 -15.59
CA ILE A 480 34.63 -12.52 -14.62
C ILE A 480 35.87 -11.74 -14.18
N VAL A 481 36.12 -11.70 -12.88
CA VAL A 481 37.36 -11.21 -12.27
C VAL A 481 38.11 -12.38 -11.63
N GLN A 482 39.44 -12.37 -11.70
CA GLN A 482 40.30 -13.39 -11.13
C GLN A 482 41.31 -12.77 -10.16
N ILE A 483 41.52 -13.44 -9.02
CA ILE A 483 42.60 -13.15 -8.07
C ILE A 483 43.62 -14.28 -8.18
N ARG A 484 44.88 -13.95 -8.46
CA ARG A 484 46.00 -14.89 -8.40
C ARG A 484 46.81 -14.70 -7.12
N THR A 485 47.24 -15.79 -6.49
CA THR A 485 48.02 -15.78 -5.24
C THR A 485 49.40 -15.15 -5.42
N ARG A 486 50.06 -15.43 -6.56
CA ARG A 486 51.36 -14.83 -6.93
C ARG A 486 51.35 -14.35 -8.39
N GLY A 487 52.38 -13.59 -8.76
CA GLY A 487 52.56 -13.00 -10.10
C GLY A 487 53.07 -11.56 -10.07
N ARG A 488 53.19 -10.93 -11.25
CA ARG A 488 53.53 -9.50 -11.40
C ARG A 488 52.33 -8.75 -11.96
N GLN A 489 52.02 -7.60 -11.36
CA GLN A 489 50.91 -6.71 -11.76
C GLN A 489 50.82 -6.54 -13.29
N ASN A 490 49.66 -6.88 -13.85
CA ASN A 490 49.30 -6.57 -15.24
C ASN A 490 47.90 -5.90 -15.27
N LYS A 491 47.48 -5.40 -16.43
CA LYS A 491 46.30 -4.53 -16.55
C LYS A 491 44.94 -5.24 -16.46
N VAL A 492 44.89 -6.56 -16.28
CA VAL A 492 43.67 -7.37 -16.52
C VAL A 492 43.35 -8.34 -15.37
N GLU A 493 44.21 -8.50 -14.37
CA GLU A 493 44.03 -9.45 -13.26
C GLU A 493 44.48 -8.87 -11.91
N PHE A 494 43.84 -9.29 -10.81
CA PHE A 494 44.27 -8.93 -9.45
C PHE A 494 45.30 -9.93 -8.92
N TYR A 495 46.35 -9.43 -8.27
CA TYR A 495 47.43 -10.24 -7.71
C TYR A 495 47.54 -10.01 -6.21
N TRP A 496 47.44 -11.08 -5.43
CA TRP A 496 47.53 -11.06 -3.96
C TRP A 496 48.98 -10.86 -3.45
N ASN A 497 49.98 -10.95 -4.34
CA ASN A 497 51.40 -10.70 -4.04
C ASN A 497 51.94 -11.47 -2.82
N ARG A 498 51.49 -12.71 -2.60
CA ARG A 498 51.97 -13.54 -1.47
C ARG A 498 53.15 -14.41 -1.89
N SER A 499 54.06 -14.69 -0.96
CA SER A 499 55.18 -15.63 -1.15
C SER A 499 54.84 -17.07 -0.77
N GLN A 500 53.66 -17.28 -0.17
CA GLN A 500 53.14 -18.56 0.30
C GLN A 500 51.78 -18.84 -0.33
N ASN A 501 51.44 -20.11 -0.45
CA ASN A 501 50.16 -20.58 -0.95
C ASN A 501 49.01 -20.17 0.00
N VAL A 502 47.88 -19.84 -0.61
CA VAL A 502 46.63 -19.52 0.06
C VAL A 502 45.72 -20.74 0.05
N TRP A 503 45.46 -21.31 -1.14
CA TRP A 503 44.43 -22.31 -1.37
C TRP A 503 44.93 -23.75 -1.13
N ASN A 504 44.36 -24.45 -0.14
CA ASN A 504 44.83 -25.77 0.25
C ASN A 504 44.32 -26.93 -0.64
N ASN A 505 45.22 -27.85 -1.00
CA ASN A 505 44.93 -28.98 -1.88
C ASN A 505 44.07 -30.08 -1.26
N ASP A 506 44.00 -30.13 0.06
CA ASP A 506 43.18 -31.11 0.81
C ASP A 506 41.77 -30.56 1.15
N GLY A 507 41.41 -29.41 0.56
CA GLY A 507 40.15 -28.69 0.76
C GLY A 507 40.34 -27.36 1.49
N ASP A 508 39.60 -26.33 1.07
CA ASP A 508 39.60 -24.98 1.63
C ASP A 508 38.28 -24.26 1.30
N SER A 509 38.00 -23.17 1.99
CA SER A 509 36.80 -22.36 1.78
C SER A 509 37.17 -20.92 1.40
N VAL A 510 36.55 -20.42 0.34
CA VAL A 510 36.62 -19.01 -0.04
C VAL A 510 35.39 -18.31 0.52
N TYR A 511 35.60 -17.26 1.30
CA TYR A 511 34.56 -16.34 1.77
C TYR A 511 34.75 -14.97 1.13
N VAL A 512 33.66 -14.35 0.69
CA VAL A 512 33.66 -12.98 0.20
C VAL A 512 32.76 -12.14 1.10
N HIS A 513 33.28 -11.04 1.63
CA HIS A 513 32.50 -10.05 2.38
C HIS A 513 32.53 -8.70 1.66
N ASP A 514 31.46 -7.94 1.77
CA ASP A 514 31.39 -6.57 1.24
C ASP A 514 32.15 -5.56 2.13
N GLU A 515 32.02 -4.26 1.83
CA GLU A 515 32.66 -3.19 2.57
C GLU A 515 32.09 -2.97 3.99
N THR A 516 30.86 -3.42 4.27
CA THR A 516 30.24 -3.36 5.61
C THR A 516 30.60 -4.58 6.46
N GLY A 517 31.12 -5.64 5.83
CA GLY A 517 31.57 -6.86 6.48
C GLY A 517 30.54 -8.00 6.40
N ASP A 518 29.50 -7.84 5.60
CA ASP A 518 28.46 -8.84 5.42
C ASP A 518 28.90 -9.91 4.42
N LEU A 519 28.55 -11.17 4.68
CA LEU A 519 28.96 -12.29 3.84
C LEU A 519 28.17 -12.28 2.52
N VAL A 520 28.88 -12.05 1.43
CA VAL A 520 28.33 -11.96 0.07
C VAL A 520 28.22 -13.35 -0.57
N THR A 521 29.28 -14.14 -0.56
CA THR A 521 29.27 -15.50 -1.14
C THR A 521 30.33 -16.38 -0.51
N LYS A 522 30.11 -17.70 -0.50
CA LYS A 522 31.09 -18.68 -0.04
C LYS A 522 31.12 -19.92 -0.93
N ARG A 523 32.28 -20.55 -1.04
CA ARG A 523 32.44 -21.84 -1.73
C ARG A 523 33.59 -22.63 -1.13
N SER A 524 33.31 -23.89 -0.81
CA SER A 524 34.31 -24.90 -0.45
C SER A 524 34.51 -25.88 -1.62
N TYR A 525 35.67 -26.52 -1.71
CA TYR A 525 36.01 -27.47 -2.77
C TYR A 525 36.81 -28.66 -2.27
#